data_AF-A0A958DFW0-F1
#
_entry.id   AF-A0A958DFW0-F1
#
_cell.length_a   1.000
_cell.length_b   1.000
_cell.length_c   1.000
_cell.angle_alpha   90.00
_cell.angle_beta   90.00
_cell.angle_gamma   90.00
#
_symmetry.space_group_name_H-M   'P 1'
#
loop_
_entity.id
_entity.type
_entity.pdbx_description
1 polymer ?
#
loop_
_entity_poly.entity_id
_entity_poly.type
_entity_poly.pdbx_seq_one_letter_code
_entity_poly.pdbx_strand_id
1 'polypeptide(L)' 'EKTILEKYQQKFKYVLVDEYQDTNKAQYYLIKQLSSGHRQVCVVGDEDQSIYRWR' A
#
# COMPACT_ATOMS: atom_id res chain seq x y z
N GLU A 1 15.56 4.27 19.93
CA GLU A 1 14.50 3.24 19.90
C GLU A 1 13.86 3.28 18.51
N LYS A 2 13.54 2.13 17.88
CA LYS A 2 12.95 2.15 16.52
C LYS A 2 11.50 2.63 16.61
N THR A 3 11.10 3.54 15.72
CA THR A 3 9.70 3.96 15.63
C THR A 3 8.83 2.79 15.15
N ILE A 4 7.52 2.86 15.42
CA ILE A 4 6.57 1.87 14.92
C ILE A 4 6.65 1.77 13.38
N LEU A 5 6.78 2.90 12.68
CA LEU A 5 6.92 2.91 11.23
C LEU A 5 8.18 2.17 10.76
N GLU A 6 9.34 2.47 11.36
CA GLU A 6 10.61 1.83 11.02
C GLU A 6 10.58 0.31 11.25
N LYS A 7 9.92 -0.13 12.34
CA LYS A 7 9.72 -1.55 12.63
C LYS A 7 8.99 -2.25 11.49
N TYR A 8 7.92 -1.63 10.96
CA TYR A 8 7.14 -2.22 9.88
C TYR A 8 7.80 -2.09 8.51
N GLN A 9 8.50 -1.00 8.22
CA GLN A 9 9.29 -0.85 6.99
C GLN A 9 10.36 -1.94 6.89
N GLN A 10 11.06 -2.24 8.00
CA GLN A 10 12.06 -3.31 8.02
C GLN A 10 11.44 -4.71 7.88
N LYS A 11 10.21 -4.91 8.38
CA LYS A 11 9.48 -6.17 8.24
C LYS A 11 9.01 -6.37 6.81
N PHE A 12 8.47 -5.33 6.18
CA PHE A 12 7.88 -5.39 4.84
C PHE A 12 8.81 -4.72 3.83
N LYS A 13 9.88 -5.44 3.47
CA LYS A 13 10.87 -4.96 2.50
C LYS A 13 10.27 -4.75 1.11
N TYR A 14 9.36 -5.63 0.70
CA TYR A 14 8.61 -5.56 -0.54
C TYR A 14 7.11 -5.48 -0.23
N VAL A 15 6.40 -4.56 -0.87
CA VAL A 15 4.96 -4.37 -0.70
C VAL A 15 4.28 -4.68 -2.02
N LEU A 16 3.45 -5.72 -2.04
CA LEU A 16 2.64 -6.09 -3.19
C LEU A 16 1.18 -5.80 -2.87
N VAL A 17 0.50 -5.08 -3.76
CA VAL A 17 -0.91 -4.72 -3.62
C VAL A 17 -1.64 -5.17 -4.87
N ASP A 18 -2.62 -6.04 -4.69
CA ASP A 18 -3.54 -6.48 -5.73
C ASP A 18 -4.85 -5.69 -5.63
N GLU A 19 -5.64 -5.67 -6.71
CA GLU A 19 -6.91 -4.94 -6.81
C GLU A 19 -6.80 -3.45 -6.42
N TYR A 20 -5.74 -2.79 -6.90
CA TYR A 20 -5.39 -1.43 -6.48
C TYR A 20 -6.46 -0.39 -6.84
N GLN A 21 -7.27 -0.64 -7.87
CA GLN A 21 -8.36 0.23 -8.31
C GLN A 21 -9.41 0.47 -7.22
N ASP A 22 -9.54 -0.45 -6.25
CA ASP A 22 -10.54 -0.36 -5.17
C ASP A 22 -9.96 0.16 -3.84
N THR A 23 -8.74 0.70 -3.87
CA THR A 23 -8.10 1.29 -2.70
C THR A 23 -8.66 2.67 -2.36
N ASN A 24 -8.87 2.92 -1.06
CA ASN A 24 -9.30 4.23 -0.56
C ASN A 24 -8.11 5.09 -0.08
N LYS A 25 -8.38 6.36 0.28
CA LYS A 25 -7.33 7.31 0.73
C LYS A 25 -6.53 6.80 1.94
N ALA A 26 -7.18 6.17 2.92
CA ALA A 26 -6.48 5.68 4.11
C ALA A 26 -5.53 4.53 3.76
N GLN A 27 -5.99 3.60 2.91
CA GLN A 27 -5.17 2.50 2.41
C GLN A 27 -3.99 3.01 1.58
N TYR A 28 -4.22 3.99 0.69
CA TYR A 28 -3.16 4.67 -0.05
C TYR A 28 -2.07 5.22 0.87
N TYR A 29 -2.45 5.98 1.92
CA TYR A 29 -1.47 6.55 2.84
C TYR A 29 -0.71 5.47 3.61
N LEU A 30 -1.38 4.39 4.02
CA LEU A 30 -0.71 3.28 4.68
C LEU A 30 0.32 2.60 3.76
N ILE A 31 -0.07 2.26 2.54
CA ILE A 31 0.82 1.65 1.54
C ILE A 31 2.02 2.57 1.27
N LYS A 32 1.78 3.87 1.12
CA LYS A 32 2.83 4.87 0.91
C LYS A 32 3.81 4.94 2.07
N GLN A 33 3.33 4.97 3.31
CA GLN A 33 4.19 5.00 4.50
C GLN A 33 5.02 3.73 4.62
N LEU A 34 4.39 2.55 4.46
CA LEU A 34 5.07 1.25 4.55
C LEU A 34 6.14 1.06 3.46
N SER A 35 5.85 1.47 2.22
CA SER A 35 6.78 1.32 1.10
C SER A 35 7.88 2.39 1.04
N SER A 36 7.68 3.56 1.65
CA SER A 36 8.60 4.71 1.51
C SER A 36 10.04 4.45 1.98
N GLY A 37 10.25 3.54 2.95
CA GLY A 37 11.57 3.22 3.50
C GLY A 37 12.48 2.44 2.53
N HIS A 38 11.91 1.64 1.63
CA HIS A 38 12.66 0.79 0.69
C HIS A 38 12.29 1.01 -0.78
N ARG A 39 11.19 1.73 -1.05
CA ARG A 39 10.63 2.05 -2.37
C ARG A 39 10.38 0.83 -3.27
N GLN A 40 10.14 -0.32 -2.65
CA GLN A 40 9.89 -1.59 -3.31
C GLN A 40 8.39 -1.90 -3.22
N VAL A 41 7.61 -1.20 -4.03
CA VAL A 41 6.16 -1.41 -4.13
C VAL A 41 5.79 -1.85 -5.54
N CYS A 42 4.96 -2.87 -5.63
CA CYS A 42 4.31 -3.31 -6.87
C CYS A 42 2.80 -3.26 -6.63
N VAL A 43 2.07 -2.60 -7.52
CA VAL A 43 0.61 -2.54 -7.49
C VAL A 43 0.05 -3.11 -8.78
N VAL A 44 -1.01 -3.89 -8.68
CA VAL A 44 -1.74 -4.49 -9.80
C VAL A 44 -3.22 -4.12 -9.64
N GLY A 45 -3.90 -3.85 -10.74
CA GLY A 45 -5.32 -3.52 -10.77
C GLY A 45 -5.82 -3.28 -12.19
N ASP A 46 -7.14 -3.22 -12.31
CA ASP A 46 -7.88 -2.99 -13.56
C ASP A 46 -8.99 -1.96 -13.31
N GLU A 47 -8.94 -0.82 -14.00
CA GLU A 47 -9.89 0.28 -13.79
C GLU A 47 -11.33 -0.12 -14.16
N ASP A 48 -11.51 -1.00 -15.14
CA ASP A 48 -12.83 -1.49 -15.57
C ASP A 48 -13.49 -2.40 -14.51
N GLN A 49 -12.71 -2.87 -13.52
CA GLN A 49 -13.15 -3.73 -12.43
C GLN A 49 -13.34 -2.97 -11.10
N SER A 50 -13.32 -1.64 -11.11
CA SER A 50 -13.56 -0.87 -9.88
C SER A 50 -15.04 -0.88 -9.47
N ILE A 51 -15.39 -1.75 -8.52
CA ILE A 51 -16.77 -1.94 -8.04
C ILE A 51 -17.02 -1.38 -6.64
N TYR A 52 -15.97 -0.89 -5.95
CA TYR A 52 -16.09 -0.36 -4.58
C TYR A 52 -16.20 1.16 -4.48
N ARG A 53 -16.49 1.88 -5.58
CA ARG A 53 -16.61 3.35 -5.57
C ARG A 53 -17.63 3.92 -4.56
N TRP A 54 -18.63 3.13 -4.16
CA TRP A 54 -19.63 3.52 -3.16
C TRP A 54 -19.09 3.54 -1.72
N ARG A 55 -17.86 3.06 -1.50
CA ARG A 55 -17.18 2.94 -0.20
C ARG A 55 -16.03 3.94 -0.07
#